data_AF-A0A7C1QMB1-F1
#
_entry.id   AF-A0A7C1QMB1-F1
#
_cell.length_a   1.000
_cell.length_b   1.000
_cell.length_c   1.000
_cell.angle_alpha   90.00
_cell.angle_beta   90.00
_cell.angle_gamma   90.00
#
_symmetry.space_group_name_H-M   'P 1'
#
loop_
_entity.id
_entity.type
_entity.pdbx_description
1 polymer ?
#
loop_
_entity_poly.entity_id
_entity_poly.type
_entity_poly.pdbx_seq_one_letter_code
_entity_poly.pdbx_strand_id
1 'polypeptide(L)'
;MVYGKKRKKQIFLDRFRFFLYEVALGFILIFLLLLIPVFLIIPLIVGTESELYGILIYSSRAIMVFIGVPLILHFSNLLFQDKKKNVIGEEDISPAMGHLRLFKVTKKNYQYQILYGLLIFFLVFLPLDFFTYLLVPKMLEYQSITLASRPTDIYLGGSYVIFLISVIVIQLSVGITEETISRGLLTKRGSEHYFRMSAVLISAIYFGLGHFAYFLDPISRFYPIWYPFIWFLQAFFIGIILSLLVLRRKWLIPAIIAHTLNNIISAHAVWNFLIPLQSYVGDPVNLIIHSSEGNSFSGIIFYLYTPLLIIGVILLIWQFPRIKGGLSIGIKMFREYFKFDVRGEKTIGDRIFRVFIDIVVAMLIFLMGIMITI
;
A
#
# COMPACT_ATOMS: atom_id res chain seq x y z
N MET A 1 12.43 6.54 39.62
CA MET A 1 11.89 5.38 38.85
C MET A 1 10.39 5.41 38.58
N VAL A 2 9.53 5.95 39.46
CA VAL A 2 8.06 5.89 39.32
C VAL A 2 7.50 6.58 38.06
N TYR A 3 8.09 7.69 37.61
CA TYR A 3 7.62 8.43 36.43
C TYR A 3 7.78 7.67 35.10
N GLY A 4 8.85 6.87 34.94
CA GLY A 4 9.09 6.12 33.70
C GLY A 4 8.07 5.00 33.46
N LYS A 5 7.60 4.34 34.53
CA LYS A 5 6.61 3.24 34.43
C LYS A 5 5.25 3.74 33.94
N LYS A 6 4.82 4.93 34.38
CA LYS A 6 3.56 5.56 33.93
C LYS A 6 3.61 5.94 32.45
N ARG A 7 4.74 6.45 31.94
CA ARG A 7 4.85 6.87 30.52
C ARG A 7 4.87 5.71 29.54
N LYS A 8 5.69 4.68 29.79
CA LYS A 8 5.70 3.46 28.95
C LYS A 8 4.30 2.83 28.86
N LYS A 9 3.60 2.79 29.99
CA LYS A 9 2.19 2.36 30.03
C LYS A 9 1.30 3.22 29.11
N GLN A 10 1.44 4.55 29.13
CA GLN A 10 0.67 5.43 28.25
C GLN A 10 0.97 5.19 26.76
N ILE A 11 2.26 5.13 26.38
CA ILE A 11 2.69 4.87 25.00
C ILE A 11 2.04 3.58 24.47
N PHE A 12 2.09 2.51 25.26
CA PHE A 12 1.48 1.23 24.96
C PHE A 12 -0.05 1.34 24.82
N LEU A 13 -0.72 1.95 25.82
CA LEU A 13 -2.17 2.08 25.84
C LEU A 13 -2.70 2.90 24.64
N ASP A 14 -2.04 3.97 24.24
CA ASP A 14 -2.50 4.80 23.12
C ASP A 14 -2.55 4.01 21.81
N ARG A 15 -1.48 3.24 21.52
CA ARG A 15 -1.41 2.40 20.31
C ARG A 15 -2.33 1.19 20.39
N PHE A 16 -2.37 0.52 21.54
CA PHE A 16 -3.18 -0.68 21.70
C PHE A 16 -4.68 -0.37 21.68
N ARG A 17 -5.09 0.80 22.21
CA ARG A 17 -6.48 1.27 22.08
C ARG A 17 -6.83 1.59 20.63
N PHE A 18 -5.96 2.28 19.89
CA PHE A 18 -6.16 2.51 18.46
C PHE A 18 -6.28 1.19 17.68
N PHE A 19 -5.34 0.26 17.92
CA PHE A 19 -5.38 -1.07 17.34
C PHE A 19 -6.69 -1.79 17.64
N LEU A 20 -7.05 -1.97 18.91
CA LEU A 20 -8.24 -2.75 19.27
C LEU A 20 -9.54 -2.10 18.80
N TYR A 21 -9.74 -0.81 19.06
CA TYR A 21 -11.05 -0.17 18.92
C TYR A 21 -11.35 0.32 17.50
N GLU A 22 -10.33 0.54 16.68
CA GLU A 22 -10.52 1.05 15.32
C GLU A 22 -9.98 0.08 14.27
N VAL A 23 -8.76 -0.44 14.44
CA VAL A 23 -8.14 -1.28 13.40
C VAL A 23 -8.65 -2.72 13.43
N ALA A 24 -8.55 -3.43 14.56
CA ALA A 24 -8.95 -4.82 14.69
C ALA A 24 -10.45 -5.01 14.49
N LEU A 25 -11.27 -4.18 15.16
CA LEU A 25 -12.72 -4.15 14.94
C LEU A 25 -13.04 -3.88 13.46
N GLY A 26 -12.31 -2.93 12.87
CA GLY A 26 -12.52 -2.57 11.48
C GLY A 26 -12.18 -3.68 10.49
N PHE A 27 -11.03 -4.33 10.68
CA PHE A 27 -10.58 -5.41 9.81
C PHE A 27 -11.49 -6.62 9.93
N ILE A 28 -11.98 -6.95 11.14
CA ILE A 28 -12.98 -8.01 11.32
C ILE A 28 -14.27 -7.68 10.57
N LEU A 29 -14.79 -6.45 10.68
CA LEU A 29 -16.01 -6.08 9.98
C LEU A 29 -15.84 -6.11 8.46
N ILE A 30 -14.74 -5.54 7.94
CA ILE A 30 -14.42 -5.59 6.50
C ILE A 30 -14.29 -7.05 6.05
N PHE A 31 -13.56 -7.89 6.79
CA PHE A 31 -13.42 -9.30 6.48
C PHE A 31 -14.78 -10.00 6.37
N LEU A 32 -15.66 -9.83 7.36
CA LEU A 32 -17.01 -10.40 7.34
C LEU A 32 -17.83 -9.92 6.13
N LEU A 33 -17.71 -8.64 5.77
CA LEU A 33 -18.35 -8.09 4.57
C LEU A 33 -17.78 -8.66 3.26
N LEU A 34 -16.48 -8.97 3.23
CA LEU A 34 -15.80 -9.58 2.07
C LEU A 34 -16.14 -11.07 1.89
N LEU A 35 -16.52 -11.80 2.96
CA LEU A 35 -16.94 -13.19 2.84
C LEU A 35 -18.13 -13.36 1.88
N ILE A 36 -19.03 -12.38 1.84
CA ILE A 36 -20.23 -12.42 0.99
C ILE A 36 -19.86 -12.41 -0.51
N PRO A 37 -19.15 -11.40 -1.06
CA PRO A 37 -18.77 -11.44 -2.46
C PRO A 37 -17.83 -12.60 -2.80
N VAL A 38 -16.86 -12.92 -1.93
CA VAL A 38 -15.83 -13.93 -2.20
C VAL A 38 -16.40 -15.36 -2.24
N PHE A 39 -17.25 -15.73 -1.28
CA PHE A 39 -17.74 -17.12 -1.16
C PHE A 39 -19.16 -17.34 -1.67
N LEU A 40 -20.01 -16.30 -1.70
CA LEU A 40 -21.41 -16.46 -2.07
C LEU A 40 -21.72 -15.89 -3.45
N ILE A 41 -21.33 -14.66 -3.75
CA ILE A 41 -21.82 -13.99 -4.96
C ILE A 41 -20.97 -14.33 -6.18
N ILE A 42 -19.65 -14.11 -6.12
CA ILE A 42 -18.78 -14.17 -7.30
C ILE A 42 -18.67 -15.60 -7.85
N PRO A 43 -18.42 -16.65 -7.04
CA PRO A 43 -18.33 -18.01 -7.55
C PRO A 43 -19.62 -18.53 -8.19
N LEU A 44 -20.79 -17.97 -7.84
CA LEU A 44 -22.06 -18.33 -8.46
C LEU A 44 -22.27 -17.67 -9.83
N ILE A 45 -21.57 -16.56 -10.11
CA ILE A 45 -21.69 -15.80 -11.36
C ILE A 45 -20.58 -16.20 -12.35
N VAL A 46 -19.35 -16.39 -11.87
CA VAL A 46 -18.19 -16.74 -12.67
C VAL A 46 -17.31 -17.78 -11.98
N GLY A 47 -16.77 -18.73 -12.76
CA GLY A 47 -15.78 -19.69 -12.27
C GLY A 47 -14.44 -19.02 -11.95
N THR A 48 -13.62 -19.66 -11.11
CA THR A 48 -12.28 -19.16 -10.72
C THR A 48 -11.32 -19.05 -11.89
N GLU A 49 -11.53 -19.82 -12.95
CA GLU A 49 -10.74 -19.80 -14.19
C GLU A 49 -11.11 -18.62 -15.13
N SER A 50 -12.13 -17.83 -14.79
CA SER A 50 -12.57 -16.72 -15.63
C SER A 50 -11.68 -15.49 -15.46
N GLU A 51 -11.33 -14.82 -16.55
CA GLU A 51 -10.64 -13.51 -16.53
C GLU A 51 -11.46 -12.43 -15.79
N LEU A 52 -12.78 -12.59 -15.67
CA LEU A 52 -13.65 -11.69 -14.91
C LEU A 52 -13.54 -11.90 -13.38
N TYR A 53 -13.05 -13.05 -12.93
CA TYR A 53 -12.99 -13.40 -11.51
C TYR A 53 -12.18 -12.37 -10.71
N GLY A 54 -10.97 -12.06 -11.16
CA GLY A 54 -10.10 -11.05 -10.56
C GLY A 54 -10.74 -9.65 -10.52
N ILE A 55 -11.34 -9.21 -11.64
CA ILE A 55 -12.02 -7.91 -11.73
C ILE A 55 -13.10 -7.78 -10.66
N LEU A 56 -13.98 -8.79 -10.54
CA LEU A 56 -15.09 -8.77 -9.59
C LEU A 56 -14.60 -8.80 -8.14
N ILE A 57 -13.60 -9.64 -7.83
CA ILE A 57 -13.02 -9.75 -6.49
C ILE A 57 -12.41 -8.41 -6.07
N TYR A 58 -11.49 -7.85 -6.86
CA TYR A 58 -10.82 -6.61 -6.49
C TYR A 58 -11.78 -5.41 -6.45
N SER A 59 -12.73 -5.31 -7.39
CA SER A 59 -13.73 -4.23 -7.40
C SER A 59 -14.64 -4.30 -6.18
N SER A 60 -15.14 -5.49 -5.83
CA SER A 60 -15.95 -5.69 -4.63
C SER A 60 -15.17 -5.34 -3.36
N ARG A 61 -13.88 -5.71 -3.30
CA ARG A 61 -13.00 -5.37 -2.18
C ARG A 61 -12.84 -3.86 -2.03
N ALA A 62 -12.60 -3.14 -3.13
CA ALA A 62 -12.49 -1.68 -3.11
C ALA A 62 -13.76 -1.01 -2.61
N ILE A 63 -14.95 -1.47 -3.06
CA ILE A 63 -16.24 -0.95 -2.60
C ILE A 63 -16.43 -1.20 -1.10
N MET A 64 -16.21 -2.43 -0.64
CA MET A 64 -16.39 -2.81 0.76
C MET A 64 -15.43 -2.06 1.69
N VAL A 65 -14.18 -1.84 1.28
CA VAL A 65 -13.23 -1.05 2.06
C VAL A 65 -13.58 0.44 2.06
N PHE A 66 -13.97 1.00 0.92
CA PHE A 66 -14.35 2.41 0.79
C PHE A 66 -15.55 2.77 1.67
N ILE A 67 -16.53 1.87 1.77
CA ILE A 67 -17.72 2.04 2.62
C ILE A 67 -17.42 1.64 4.07
N GLY A 68 -16.73 0.52 4.26
CA GLY A 68 -16.47 -0.08 5.56
C GLY A 68 -15.67 0.83 6.48
N VAL A 69 -14.57 1.42 5.99
CA VAL A 69 -13.69 2.25 6.84
C VAL A 69 -14.43 3.45 7.47
N PRO A 70 -15.17 4.29 6.71
CA PRO A 70 -16.02 5.33 7.31
C PRO A 70 -17.05 4.81 8.32
N LEU A 71 -17.72 3.68 8.03
CA LEU A 71 -18.69 3.09 8.95
C LEU A 71 -18.03 2.68 10.27
N ILE A 72 -16.86 2.03 10.21
CA ILE A 72 -16.09 1.64 11.39
C ILE A 72 -15.69 2.85 12.22
N LEU A 73 -15.23 3.91 11.56
CA LEU A 73 -14.88 5.16 12.24
C LEU A 73 -16.10 5.82 12.88
N HIS A 74 -17.28 5.70 12.28
CA HIS A 74 -18.53 6.15 12.86
C HIS A 74 -18.92 5.31 14.09
N PHE A 75 -18.98 3.99 13.95
CA PHE A 75 -19.34 3.07 15.05
C PHE A 75 -18.35 3.12 16.22
N SER A 76 -17.04 3.13 15.95
CA SER A 76 -16.02 3.27 16.99
C SER A 76 -16.12 4.62 17.71
N ASN A 77 -16.60 5.67 17.04
CA ASN A 77 -16.85 6.95 17.69
C ASN A 77 -18.05 6.88 18.65
N LEU A 78 -19.14 6.21 18.24
CA LEU A 78 -20.33 6.00 19.08
C LEU A 78 -20.02 5.12 20.30
N LEU A 79 -19.35 3.97 20.08
CA LEU A 79 -19.11 2.98 21.14
C LEU A 79 -18.09 3.45 22.19
N PHE A 80 -17.19 4.37 21.83
CA PHE A 80 -16.06 4.77 22.68
C PHE A 80 -15.99 6.28 22.95
N GLN A 81 -17.10 7.01 22.80
CA GLN A 81 -17.16 8.46 22.95
C GLN A 81 -16.62 8.93 24.32
N ASP A 82 -17.04 8.28 25.40
CA ASP A 82 -16.64 8.64 26.78
C ASP A 82 -15.14 8.44 27.03
N LYS A 83 -14.55 7.43 26.38
CA LYS A 83 -13.11 7.15 26.50
C LYS A 83 -12.27 8.09 25.61
N LYS A 84 -12.84 8.63 24.53
CA LYS A 84 -12.16 9.52 23.57
C LYS A 84 -11.95 10.94 24.09
N LYS A 85 -12.86 11.48 24.91
CA LYS A 85 -12.72 12.84 25.51
C LYS A 85 -11.40 13.04 26.26
N ASN A 86 -10.78 11.96 26.75
CA ASN A 86 -9.52 12.02 27.49
C ASN A 86 -8.25 11.87 26.62
N VAL A 87 -8.37 11.53 25.33
CA VAL A 87 -7.22 11.14 24.47
C VAL A 87 -7.10 12.01 23.22
N ILE A 88 -8.23 12.39 22.61
CA ILE A 88 -8.26 13.17 21.37
C ILE A 88 -8.74 14.58 21.74
N GLY A 89 -8.01 15.61 21.31
CA GLY A 89 -8.49 16.99 21.46
C GLY A 89 -9.84 17.17 20.79
N GLU A 90 -10.68 18.08 21.28
CA GLU A 90 -11.98 18.38 20.69
C GLU A 90 -11.79 18.80 19.22
N GLU A 91 -12.07 17.88 18.29
CA GLU A 91 -12.17 18.19 16.87
C GLU A 91 -13.65 18.36 16.52
N ASP A 92 -13.98 19.46 15.83
CA ASP A 92 -15.36 19.80 15.42
C ASP A 92 -15.94 18.83 14.37
N ILE A 93 -15.17 17.84 13.90
CA ILE A 93 -15.52 16.98 12.77
C ILE A 93 -15.45 15.52 13.21
N SER A 94 -16.49 14.74 12.89
CA SER A 94 -16.51 13.31 13.19
C SER A 94 -15.38 12.56 12.45
N PRO A 95 -14.79 11.50 13.04
CA PRO A 95 -13.69 10.75 12.43
C PRO A 95 -14.01 10.22 11.02
N ALA A 96 -15.23 9.73 10.82
CA ALA A 96 -15.72 9.25 9.52
C ALA A 96 -15.74 10.37 8.48
N MET A 97 -16.23 11.56 8.84
CA MET A 97 -16.26 12.72 7.93
C MET A 97 -14.84 13.25 7.66
N GLY A 98 -13.96 13.23 8.67
CA GLY A 98 -12.54 13.54 8.51
C GLY A 98 -11.87 12.62 7.49
N HIS A 99 -12.18 11.33 7.51
CA HIS A 99 -11.70 10.34 6.54
C HIS A 99 -12.25 10.58 5.13
N LEU A 100 -13.58 10.74 4.98
CA LEU A 100 -14.20 10.99 3.67
C LEU A 100 -13.68 12.29 3.01
N ARG A 101 -13.35 13.31 3.80
CA ARG A 101 -12.73 14.54 3.30
C ARG A 101 -11.38 14.32 2.61
N LEU A 102 -10.68 13.21 2.86
CA LEU A 102 -9.43 12.87 2.17
C LEU A 102 -9.63 12.59 0.68
N PHE A 103 -10.83 12.17 0.27
CA PHE A 103 -11.20 11.92 -1.14
C PHE A 103 -11.71 13.18 -1.84
N LYS A 104 -11.80 14.31 -1.15
CA LYS A 104 -12.43 15.52 -1.70
C LYS A 104 -11.60 16.10 -2.84
N VAL A 105 -12.17 16.08 -4.04
CA VAL A 105 -11.68 16.79 -5.22
C VAL A 105 -12.54 18.01 -5.47
N THR A 106 -11.91 19.16 -5.68
CA THR A 106 -12.56 20.44 -5.98
C THR A 106 -11.96 21.04 -7.24
N LYS A 107 -12.70 21.92 -7.92
CA LYS A 107 -12.19 22.67 -9.08
C LYS A 107 -10.87 23.42 -8.79
N LYS A 108 -10.63 23.82 -7.53
CA LYS A 108 -9.41 24.55 -7.12
C LYS A 108 -8.19 23.65 -6.92
N ASN A 109 -8.38 22.35 -6.60
CA ASN A 109 -7.27 21.47 -6.22
C ASN A 109 -7.08 20.23 -7.12
N TYR A 110 -8.00 19.92 -8.04
CA TYR A 110 -7.90 18.69 -8.86
C TYR A 110 -6.60 18.63 -9.67
N GLN A 111 -6.19 19.74 -10.30
CA GLN A 111 -4.94 19.83 -11.07
C GLN A 111 -3.73 19.50 -10.21
N TYR A 112 -3.68 19.99 -8.98
CA TYR A 112 -2.59 19.69 -8.05
C TYR A 112 -2.61 18.25 -7.56
N GLN A 113 -3.80 17.66 -7.39
CA GLN A 113 -3.90 16.26 -6.98
C GLN A 113 -3.39 15.32 -8.08
N ILE A 114 -3.78 15.57 -9.34
CA ILE A 114 -3.26 14.85 -10.51
C ILE A 114 -1.75 15.07 -10.64
N LEU A 115 -1.29 16.33 -10.61
CA LEU A 115 0.14 16.65 -10.72
C LEU A 115 0.98 15.95 -9.65
N TYR A 116 0.53 15.92 -8.39
CA TYR A 116 1.27 15.23 -7.34
C TYR A 116 1.26 13.71 -7.50
N GLY A 117 0.16 13.12 -7.99
CA GLY A 117 0.14 11.70 -8.35
C GLY A 117 1.16 11.38 -9.45
N LEU A 118 1.16 12.16 -10.53
CA LEU A 118 2.10 12.00 -11.64
C LEU A 118 3.55 12.22 -11.21
N LEU A 119 3.84 13.24 -10.39
CA LEU A 119 5.20 13.48 -9.90
C LEU A 119 5.70 12.33 -9.03
N ILE A 120 4.87 11.78 -8.15
CA ILE A 120 5.27 10.65 -7.31
C ILE A 120 5.47 9.39 -8.17
N PHE A 121 4.58 9.15 -9.13
CA PHE A 121 4.72 8.04 -10.07
C PHE A 121 6.05 8.12 -10.85
N PHE A 122 6.27 9.20 -11.59
CA PHE A 122 7.43 9.33 -12.47
C PHE A 122 8.77 9.50 -11.76
N LEU A 123 8.79 10.08 -10.55
CA LEU A 123 10.04 10.42 -9.86
C LEU A 123 10.41 9.47 -8.73
N VAL A 124 9.46 8.65 -8.25
CA VAL A 124 9.70 7.74 -7.12
C VAL A 124 9.41 6.31 -7.53
N PHE A 125 8.16 6.00 -7.89
CA PHE A 125 7.75 4.63 -8.17
C PHE A 125 8.45 4.05 -9.39
N LEU A 126 8.35 4.73 -10.53
CA LEU A 126 8.88 4.25 -11.80
C LEU A 126 10.42 4.02 -11.76
N PRO A 127 11.25 4.96 -11.26
CA PRO A 127 12.69 4.71 -11.14
C PRO A 127 13.00 3.57 -10.17
N LEU A 128 12.28 3.48 -9.05
CA LEU A 128 12.52 2.44 -8.05
C LEU A 128 12.20 1.04 -8.60
N ASP A 129 11.11 0.90 -9.35
CA ASP A 129 10.74 -0.35 -10.03
C ASP A 129 11.78 -0.72 -11.11
N PHE A 130 12.14 0.26 -11.95
CA PHE A 130 13.18 0.10 -12.97
C PHE A 130 14.52 -0.38 -12.40
N PHE A 131 15.03 0.31 -11.38
CA PHE A 131 16.31 -0.04 -10.76
C PHE A 131 16.23 -1.38 -10.02
N THR A 132 15.07 -1.75 -9.50
CA THR A 132 14.88 -3.07 -8.88
C THR A 132 15.05 -4.17 -9.91
N TYR A 133 14.41 -4.08 -11.07
CA TYR A 133 14.60 -5.07 -12.13
C TYR A 133 16.00 -5.05 -12.74
N LEU A 134 16.61 -3.86 -12.86
CA LEU A 134 17.95 -3.72 -13.44
C LEU A 134 19.05 -4.27 -12.52
N LEU A 135 18.97 -3.98 -11.23
CA LEU A 135 20.04 -4.26 -10.27
C LEU A 135 19.87 -5.60 -9.55
N VAL A 136 18.67 -6.19 -9.56
CA VAL A 136 18.37 -7.47 -8.92
C VAL A 136 18.06 -8.50 -10.02
N PRO A 137 19.05 -9.32 -10.43
CA PRO A 137 18.86 -10.31 -11.48
C PRO A 137 17.66 -11.21 -11.17
N LYS A 138 16.87 -11.57 -12.19
CA LYS A 138 15.68 -12.43 -12.07
C LYS A 138 14.56 -11.93 -11.15
N MET A 139 14.59 -10.68 -10.69
CA MET A 139 13.51 -10.14 -9.87
C MET A 139 12.19 -10.05 -10.65
N LEU A 140 12.24 -9.65 -11.92
CA LEU A 140 11.06 -9.63 -12.80
C LEU A 140 10.51 -11.04 -13.06
N GLU A 141 11.38 -12.03 -13.23
CA GLU A 141 11.01 -13.44 -13.37
C GLU A 141 10.27 -13.95 -12.13
N TYR A 142 10.86 -13.73 -10.94
CA TYR A 142 10.24 -14.06 -9.67
C TYR A 142 8.85 -13.44 -9.50
N GLN A 143 8.72 -12.12 -9.74
CA GLN A 143 7.43 -11.44 -9.65
C GLN A 143 6.42 -11.99 -10.66
N SER A 144 6.86 -12.25 -11.88
CA SER A 144 5.98 -12.73 -12.95
C SER A 144 5.38 -14.09 -12.61
N ILE A 145 6.19 -15.02 -12.13
CA ILE A 145 5.72 -16.37 -11.75
C ILE A 145 4.88 -16.31 -10.47
N THR A 146 5.30 -15.51 -9.48
CA THR A 146 4.59 -15.34 -8.21
C THR A 146 3.20 -14.72 -8.38
N LEU A 147 3.04 -13.79 -9.33
CA LEU A 147 1.74 -13.18 -9.62
C LEU A 147 0.88 -14.08 -10.52
N ALA A 148 1.46 -14.70 -11.55
CA ALA A 148 0.73 -15.56 -12.49
C ALA A 148 0.16 -16.83 -11.85
N SER A 149 0.64 -17.25 -10.68
CA SER A 149 0.12 -18.42 -9.95
C SER A 149 -1.21 -18.18 -9.25
N ARG A 150 -1.70 -16.93 -9.20
CA ARG A 150 -2.90 -16.57 -8.44
C ARG A 150 -4.14 -16.58 -9.33
N PRO A 151 -5.26 -17.18 -8.88
CA PRO A 151 -6.51 -17.18 -9.64
C PRO A 151 -7.06 -15.77 -9.95
N THR A 152 -6.78 -14.79 -9.09
CA THR A 152 -7.20 -13.40 -9.32
C THR A 152 -6.44 -12.71 -10.44
N ASP A 153 -5.31 -13.28 -10.87
CA ASP A 153 -4.35 -12.65 -11.76
C ASP A 153 -4.27 -13.37 -13.12
N ILE A 154 -5.26 -14.23 -13.43
CA ILE A 154 -5.40 -14.96 -14.71
C ILE A 154 -5.39 -14.00 -15.92
N TYR A 155 -5.82 -12.75 -15.74
CA TYR A 155 -5.78 -11.72 -16.77
C TYR A 155 -4.36 -11.44 -17.31
N LEU A 156 -3.31 -11.80 -16.56
CA LEU A 156 -1.91 -11.73 -17.01
C LEU A 156 -1.61 -12.72 -18.15
N GLY A 157 -2.46 -13.72 -18.36
CA GLY A 157 -2.40 -14.63 -19.49
C GLY A 157 -3.42 -14.35 -20.60
N GLY A 158 -4.21 -13.28 -20.48
CA GLY A 158 -5.23 -12.94 -21.45
C GLY A 158 -4.68 -12.28 -22.71
N SER A 159 -5.54 -12.16 -23.73
CA SER A 159 -5.25 -11.30 -24.88
C SER A 159 -4.98 -9.85 -24.43
N TYR A 160 -4.20 -9.08 -25.19
CA TYR A 160 -3.79 -7.72 -24.77
C TYR A 160 -4.97 -6.81 -24.39
N VAL A 161 -6.09 -6.89 -25.12
CA VAL A 161 -7.28 -6.08 -24.82
C VAL A 161 -7.88 -6.46 -23.47
N ILE A 162 -7.97 -7.76 -23.19
CA ILE A 162 -8.51 -8.27 -21.92
C ILE A 162 -7.57 -7.93 -20.78
N PHE A 163 -6.27 -8.18 -20.96
CA PHE A 163 -5.23 -7.77 -20.02
C PHE A 163 -5.33 -6.28 -19.69
N LEU A 164 -5.41 -5.40 -20.71
CA LEU A 164 -5.42 -3.95 -20.55
C LEU A 164 -6.65 -3.45 -19.78
N ILE A 165 -7.84 -3.96 -20.10
CA ILE A 165 -9.07 -3.58 -19.38
C ILE A 165 -8.98 -4.09 -17.94
N SER A 166 -8.59 -5.35 -17.75
CA SER A 166 -8.50 -5.99 -16.43
C SER A 166 -7.50 -5.27 -15.53
N VAL A 167 -6.29 -5.01 -16.03
CA VAL A 167 -5.22 -4.37 -15.24
C VAL A 167 -5.61 -2.96 -14.81
N ILE A 168 -6.30 -2.18 -15.65
CA ILE A 168 -6.76 -0.84 -15.26
C ILE A 168 -7.77 -0.93 -14.11
N VAL A 169 -8.78 -1.79 -14.22
CA VAL A 169 -9.83 -1.91 -13.20
C VAL A 169 -9.29 -2.51 -11.90
N ILE A 170 -8.51 -3.57 -12.00
CA ILE A 170 -7.92 -4.26 -10.84
C ILE A 170 -6.97 -3.33 -10.11
N GLN A 171 -6.02 -2.69 -10.80
CA GLN A 171 -5.00 -1.88 -10.14
C GLN A 171 -5.54 -0.54 -9.62
N LEU A 172 -6.62 -0.02 -10.20
CA LEU A 172 -7.38 1.08 -9.58
C LEU A 172 -8.04 0.63 -8.27
N SER A 173 -8.65 -0.55 -8.28
CA SER A 173 -9.30 -1.13 -7.10
C SER A 173 -8.31 -1.44 -5.98
N VAL A 174 -7.14 -1.99 -6.31
CA VAL A 174 -6.01 -2.18 -5.39
C VAL A 174 -5.56 -0.84 -4.80
N GLY A 175 -5.31 0.16 -5.64
CA GLY A 175 -4.91 1.50 -5.20
C GLY A 175 -5.93 2.14 -4.25
N ILE A 176 -7.23 2.05 -4.54
CA ILE A 176 -8.29 2.53 -3.63
C ILE A 176 -8.23 1.77 -2.30
N THR A 177 -8.22 0.45 -2.34
CA THR A 177 -8.25 -0.42 -1.15
C THR A 177 -7.06 -0.13 -0.23
N GLU A 178 -5.85 -0.23 -0.77
CA GLU A 178 -4.62 -0.18 0.01
C GLU A 178 -4.33 1.23 0.53
N GLU A 179 -4.62 2.29 -0.24
CA GLU A 179 -4.43 3.66 0.24
C GLU A 179 -5.50 4.07 1.26
N THR A 180 -6.75 3.62 1.10
CA THR A 180 -7.82 3.87 2.07
C THR A 180 -7.45 3.30 3.44
N ILE A 181 -6.96 2.07 3.48
CA ILE A 181 -6.52 1.42 4.73
C ILE A 181 -5.23 2.05 5.22
N SER A 182 -4.16 2.00 4.43
CA SER A 182 -2.82 2.33 4.91
C SER A 182 -2.69 3.82 5.23
N ARG A 183 -3.13 4.70 4.33
CA ARG A 183 -2.91 6.15 4.48
C ARG A 183 -4.12 6.83 5.10
N GLY A 184 -5.33 6.40 4.74
CA GLY A 184 -6.58 6.92 5.29
C GLY A 184 -6.82 6.49 6.73
N LEU A 185 -6.83 5.18 7.00
CA LEU A 185 -7.04 4.65 8.35
C LEU A 185 -5.74 4.68 9.16
N LEU A 186 -4.70 3.93 8.80
CA LEU A 186 -3.54 3.76 9.69
C LEU A 186 -2.75 5.06 9.89
N THR A 187 -2.44 5.80 8.81
CA THR A 187 -1.65 7.02 8.91
C THR A 187 -2.46 8.21 9.44
N LYS A 188 -3.53 8.62 8.73
CA LYS A 188 -4.28 9.83 9.12
C LYS A 188 -4.95 9.65 10.46
N ARG A 189 -5.71 8.57 10.66
CA ARG A 189 -6.41 8.35 11.93
C ARG A 189 -5.42 8.04 13.06
N GLY A 190 -4.43 7.19 12.84
CA GLY A 190 -3.39 6.90 13.86
C GLY A 190 -2.68 8.17 14.35
N SER A 191 -2.45 9.17 13.48
CA SER A 191 -1.81 10.44 13.86
C SER A 191 -2.63 11.32 14.83
N GLU A 192 -3.91 11.02 15.02
CA GLU A 192 -4.78 11.68 15.99
C GLU A 192 -4.68 11.03 17.38
N HIS A 193 -4.27 9.76 17.44
CA HIS A 193 -4.16 9.00 18.69
C HIS A 193 -2.77 9.08 19.33
N TYR A 194 -1.72 9.19 18.51
CA TYR A 194 -0.34 9.20 19.00
C TYR A 194 0.56 10.01 18.05
N PHE A 195 1.86 10.05 18.37
CA PHE A 195 2.83 10.83 17.61
C PHE A 195 2.74 10.57 16.10
N ARG A 196 2.56 11.64 15.31
CA ARG A 196 2.26 11.54 13.87
C ARG A 196 3.27 10.70 13.09
N MET A 197 4.55 10.76 13.44
CA MET A 197 5.57 9.97 12.75
C MET A 197 5.53 8.49 13.12
N SER A 198 5.09 8.14 14.33
CA SER A 198 4.78 6.75 14.65
C SER A 198 3.67 6.21 13.75
N ALA A 199 2.66 7.02 13.41
CA ALA A 199 1.59 6.58 12.50
C ALA A 199 2.11 6.33 11.08
N VAL A 200 3.00 7.20 10.59
CA VAL A 200 3.72 7.01 9.32
C VAL A 200 4.51 5.71 9.32
N LEU A 201 5.29 5.45 10.37
CA LEU A 201 6.15 4.26 10.47
C LEU A 201 5.33 2.98 10.62
N ILE A 202 4.30 2.97 11.45
CA ILE A 202 3.39 1.83 11.61
C ILE A 202 2.74 1.47 10.26
N SER A 203 2.19 2.46 9.56
CA SER A 203 1.57 2.27 8.25
C SER A 203 2.57 1.79 7.19
N ALA A 204 3.78 2.36 7.16
CA ALA A 204 4.82 1.96 6.23
C ALA A 204 5.32 0.53 6.47
N ILE A 205 5.50 0.12 7.74
CA ILE A 205 5.86 -1.26 8.09
C ILE A 205 4.74 -2.22 7.69
N TYR A 206 3.48 -1.89 8.00
CA TYR A 206 2.31 -2.68 7.57
C TYR A 206 2.29 -2.88 6.04
N PHE A 207 2.46 -1.79 5.29
CA PHE A 207 2.44 -1.81 3.84
C PHE A 207 3.63 -2.60 3.24
N GLY A 208 4.81 -2.46 3.82
CA GLY A 208 5.97 -3.27 3.48
C GLY A 208 5.74 -4.76 3.75
N LEU A 209 5.21 -5.11 4.93
CA LEU A 209 4.94 -6.50 5.30
C LEU A 209 3.92 -7.17 4.37
N GLY A 210 2.97 -6.42 3.81
CA GLY A 210 2.08 -6.90 2.74
C GLY A 210 2.83 -7.46 1.54
N HIS A 211 3.95 -6.84 1.16
CA HIS A 211 4.82 -7.32 0.08
C HIS A 211 5.80 -8.39 0.57
N PHE A 212 6.23 -8.33 1.83
CA PHE A 212 7.00 -9.41 2.41
C PHE A 212 6.21 -10.71 2.50
N ALA A 213 4.87 -10.65 2.56
CA ALA A 213 4.00 -11.82 2.63
C ALA A 213 4.16 -12.77 1.45
N TYR A 214 4.68 -12.31 0.30
CA TYR A 214 5.06 -13.18 -0.81
C TYR A 214 6.15 -14.19 -0.43
N PHE A 215 6.91 -13.97 0.65
CA PHE A 215 7.78 -14.99 1.24
C PHE A 215 7.02 -16.29 1.60
N LEU A 216 5.72 -16.20 1.91
CA LEU A 216 4.87 -17.35 2.22
C LEU A 216 4.35 -18.07 0.97
N ASP A 217 4.53 -17.49 -0.21
CA ASP A 217 4.16 -18.12 -1.48
C ASP A 217 5.04 -19.37 -1.72
N PRO A 218 4.48 -20.52 -2.13
CA PRO A 218 5.26 -21.70 -2.44
C PRO A 218 6.40 -21.44 -3.44
N ILE A 219 6.21 -20.51 -4.38
CA ILE A 219 7.21 -20.13 -5.39
C ILE A 219 8.47 -19.54 -4.75
N SER A 220 8.33 -18.82 -3.64
CA SER A 220 9.46 -18.19 -2.94
C SER A 220 10.51 -19.18 -2.44
N ARG A 221 10.20 -20.48 -2.35
CA ARG A 221 11.17 -21.52 -2.01
C ARG A 221 12.22 -21.76 -3.09
N PHE A 222 11.93 -21.37 -4.33
CA PHE A 222 12.82 -21.52 -5.48
C PHE A 222 13.65 -20.26 -5.76
N TYR A 223 13.40 -19.18 -5.00
CA TYR A 223 14.08 -17.90 -5.17
C TYR A 223 14.80 -17.49 -3.88
N PRO A 224 15.80 -16.61 -3.98
CA PRO A 224 16.47 -16.11 -2.80
C PRO A 224 15.56 -15.30 -1.87
N ILE A 225 15.72 -15.49 -0.57
CA ILE A 225 14.94 -14.77 0.47
C ILE A 225 15.05 -13.24 0.38
N TRP A 226 16.13 -12.72 -0.22
CA TRP A 226 16.29 -11.29 -0.39
C TRP A 226 15.32 -10.69 -1.42
N TYR A 227 14.67 -11.47 -2.28
CA TYR A 227 13.69 -10.96 -3.25
C TYR A 227 12.45 -10.38 -2.57
N PRO A 228 11.67 -11.13 -1.75
CA PRO A 228 10.56 -10.56 -1.00
C PRO A 228 11.02 -9.48 0.01
N PHE A 229 12.26 -9.55 0.51
CA PHE A 229 12.82 -8.51 1.37
C PHE A 229 13.09 -7.19 0.63
N ILE A 230 13.62 -7.23 -0.59
CA ILE A 230 13.78 -6.03 -1.44
C ILE A 230 12.42 -5.43 -1.77
N TRP A 231 11.44 -6.27 -2.06
CA TRP A 231 10.07 -5.83 -2.31
C TRP A 231 9.45 -5.16 -1.07
N PHE A 232 9.67 -5.73 0.12
CA PHE A 232 9.35 -5.11 1.41
C PHE A 232 10.00 -3.72 1.54
N LEU A 233 11.30 -3.58 1.28
CA LEU A 233 12.01 -2.31 1.42
C LEU A 233 11.46 -1.25 0.46
N GLN A 234 11.23 -1.62 -0.80
CA GLN A 234 10.62 -0.75 -1.81
C GLN A 234 9.26 -0.23 -1.33
N ALA A 235 8.37 -1.14 -0.93
CA ALA A 235 7.04 -0.78 -0.43
C ALA A 235 7.12 0.04 0.86
N PHE A 236 8.01 -0.29 1.79
CA PHE A 236 8.23 0.45 3.04
C PHE A 236 8.61 1.91 2.77
N PHE A 237 9.59 2.17 1.88
CA PHE A 237 10.00 3.53 1.53
C PHE A 237 8.88 4.33 0.86
N ILE A 238 8.18 3.72 -0.09
CA ILE A 238 6.98 4.28 -0.71
C ILE A 238 5.91 4.58 0.35
N GLY A 239 5.73 3.66 1.31
CA GLY A 239 4.91 3.77 2.51
C GLY A 239 5.09 5.08 3.25
N ILE A 240 6.34 5.41 3.55
CA ILE A 240 6.73 6.65 4.23
C ILE A 240 6.36 7.87 3.38
N ILE A 241 6.73 7.89 2.10
CA ILE A 241 6.53 9.03 1.21
C ILE A 241 5.03 9.36 1.06
N LEU A 242 4.21 8.35 0.76
CA LEU A 242 2.77 8.51 0.61
C LEU A 242 2.09 8.93 1.92
N SER A 243 2.50 8.35 3.04
CA SER A 243 1.98 8.73 4.36
C SER A 243 2.29 10.19 4.72
N LEU A 244 3.51 10.66 4.44
CA LEU A 244 3.89 12.06 4.65
C LEU A 244 3.09 13.01 3.76
N LEU A 245 2.87 12.64 2.48
CA LEU A 245 2.03 13.41 1.56
C LEU A 245 0.61 13.56 2.12
N VAL A 246 -0.02 12.46 2.52
CA VAL A 246 -1.41 12.45 3.00
C VAL A 246 -1.53 13.22 4.31
N LEU A 247 -0.58 13.10 5.25
CA LEU A 247 -0.60 13.88 6.48
C LEU A 247 -0.48 15.39 6.24
N ARG A 248 0.34 15.79 5.26
CA ARG A 248 0.59 17.21 4.96
C ARG A 248 -0.52 17.83 4.13
N ARG A 249 -0.99 17.13 3.09
CA ARG A 249 -1.95 17.66 2.11
C ARG A 249 -3.40 17.32 2.43
N LYS A 250 -3.63 16.30 3.26
CA LYS A 250 -4.97 15.74 3.56
C LYS A 250 -5.72 15.32 2.29
N TRP A 251 -4.99 14.77 1.31
CA TRP A 251 -5.52 14.28 0.04
C TRP A 251 -5.04 12.85 -0.20
N LEU A 252 -5.96 11.95 -0.52
CA LEU A 252 -5.66 10.54 -0.81
C LEU A 252 -5.50 10.27 -2.30
N ILE A 253 -6.21 11.00 -3.16
CA ILE A 253 -6.22 10.80 -4.61
C ILE A 253 -4.81 10.79 -5.24
N PRO A 254 -3.86 11.67 -4.86
CA PRO A 254 -2.51 11.61 -5.42
C PRO A 254 -1.81 10.27 -5.15
N ALA A 255 -2.01 9.69 -3.96
CA ALA A 255 -1.44 8.41 -3.61
C ALA A 255 -2.08 7.27 -4.41
N ILE A 256 -3.41 7.29 -4.57
CA ILE A 256 -4.15 6.31 -5.39
C ILE A 256 -3.66 6.37 -6.84
N ILE A 257 -3.59 7.56 -7.45
CA ILE A 257 -3.11 7.72 -8.83
C ILE A 257 -1.70 7.15 -8.99
N ALA A 258 -0.77 7.55 -8.11
CA ALA A 258 0.62 7.12 -8.22
C ALA A 258 0.78 5.61 -8.09
N HIS A 259 0.06 5.02 -7.12
CA HIS A 259 0.07 3.59 -6.86
C HIS A 259 -0.54 2.79 -8.02
N THR A 260 -1.74 3.18 -8.46
CA THR A 260 -2.41 2.52 -9.59
C THR A 260 -1.58 2.58 -10.87
N LEU A 261 -1.02 3.75 -11.22
CA LEU A 261 -0.16 3.87 -12.40
C LEU A 261 1.09 3.01 -12.29
N ASN A 262 1.74 2.95 -11.13
CA ASN A 262 2.87 2.07 -10.91
C ASN A 262 2.50 0.61 -11.18
N ASN A 263 1.44 0.12 -10.54
CA ASN A 263 1.08 -1.29 -10.66
C ASN A 263 0.62 -1.64 -12.07
N ILE A 264 0.00 -0.71 -12.81
CA ILE A 264 -0.31 -0.92 -14.23
C ILE A 264 0.98 -1.11 -15.02
N ILE A 265 2.00 -0.27 -14.83
CA ILE A 265 3.27 -0.39 -15.56
C ILE A 265 4.02 -1.67 -15.15
N SER A 266 4.11 -1.99 -13.86
CA SER A 266 4.74 -3.23 -13.39
C SER A 266 4.02 -4.47 -13.93
N ALA A 267 2.68 -4.47 -13.96
CA ALA A 267 1.90 -5.55 -14.57
C ALA A 267 2.09 -5.64 -16.09
N HIS A 268 2.28 -4.51 -16.80
CA HIS A 268 2.67 -4.54 -18.22
C HIS A 268 4.07 -5.15 -18.41
N ALA A 269 5.01 -4.86 -17.51
CA ALA A 269 6.34 -5.49 -17.55
C ALA A 269 6.22 -7.02 -17.36
N VAL A 270 5.42 -7.46 -16.38
CA VAL A 270 5.12 -8.88 -16.13
C VAL A 270 4.43 -9.53 -17.33
N TRP A 271 3.37 -8.92 -17.87
CA TRP A 271 2.65 -9.45 -19.03
C TRP A 271 3.59 -9.59 -20.25
N ASN A 272 4.38 -8.56 -20.56
CA ASN A 272 5.38 -8.62 -21.64
C ASN A 272 6.44 -9.72 -21.42
N PHE A 273 6.81 -9.98 -20.17
CA PHE A 273 7.74 -11.05 -19.83
C PHE A 273 7.09 -12.45 -20.01
N LEU A 274 5.80 -12.59 -19.71
CA LEU A 274 5.05 -13.84 -19.76
C LEU A 274 4.55 -14.25 -21.17
N ILE A 275 4.34 -13.32 -22.11
CA ILE A 275 3.78 -13.64 -23.45
C ILE A 275 4.46 -14.85 -24.10
N PRO A 276 5.80 -14.98 -24.13
CA PRO A 276 6.43 -16.12 -24.79
C PRO A 276 6.40 -17.42 -23.98
N LEU A 277 6.08 -17.37 -22.68
CA LEU A 277 5.82 -18.58 -21.88
C LEU A 277 4.48 -19.24 -22.27
N GLN A 278 3.52 -18.47 -22.79
CA GLN A 278 2.17 -18.97 -23.09
C GLN A 278 2.07 -19.83 -24.35
N SER A 279 3.09 -19.86 -25.21
CA SER A 279 3.13 -20.77 -26.37
C SER A 279 3.49 -22.22 -25.97
N TYR A 280 3.95 -22.46 -24.74
CA TYR A 280 4.30 -23.77 -24.19
C TYR A 280 3.25 -24.26 -23.19
N VAL A 281 2.02 -24.52 -23.66
CA VAL A 281 0.96 -25.09 -22.81
C VAL A 281 1.09 -26.62 -22.81
N GLY A 282 1.58 -27.20 -21.71
CA GLY A 282 1.54 -28.65 -21.52
C GLY A 282 2.14 -29.18 -20.21
N ASP A 283 3.12 -28.51 -19.60
CA ASP A 283 3.78 -29.03 -18.39
C ASP A 283 4.38 -27.92 -17.50
N PRO A 284 3.88 -27.71 -16.27
CA PRO A 284 4.39 -26.70 -15.35
C PRO A 284 5.85 -26.93 -14.92
N VAL A 285 6.39 -28.15 -15.04
CA VAL A 285 7.80 -28.44 -14.75
C VAL A 285 8.71 -27.94 -15.89
N ASN A 286 8.25 -27.99 -17.14
CA ASN A 286 9.01 -27.49 -18.30
C ASN A 286 8.93 -25.97 -18.48
N LEU A 287 7.99 -25.30 -17.81
CA LEU A 287 7.86 -23.83 -17.80
C LEU A 287 9.11 -23.13 -17.21
N ILE A 288 9.77 -23.79 -16.25
CA ILE A 288 10.98 -23.25 -15.59
C ILE A 288 12.20 -23.34 -16.53
N ILE A 289 12.21 -24.28 -17.48
CA ILE A 289 13.36 -24.57 -18.35
C ILE A 289 13.35 -23.68 -19.61
N HIS A 290 12.18 -23.23 -20.07
CA HIS A 290 12.02 -22.43 -21.31
C HIS A 290 11.86 -20.91 -21.09
N SER A 291 12.14 -20.39 -19.89
CA SER A 291 12.04 -18.95 -19.58
C SER A 291 13.01 -18.03 -20.36
N SER A 292 13.84 -18.59 -21.24
CA SER A 292 14.76 -17.87 -22.12
C SER A 292 14.13 -17.29 -23.39
N GLU A 293 12.88 -17.61 -23.73
CA GLU A 293 12.23 -17.15 -24.98
C GLU A 293 11.32 -15.91 -24.81
N GLY A 294 11.21 -15.39 -23.58
CA GLY A 294 10.57 -14.11 -23.24
C GLY A 294 11.06 -12.92 -24.09
N ASN A 295 10.27 -11.83 -24.18
CA ASN A 295 10.84 -10.55 -24.55
C ASN A 295 11.98 -10.29 -23.58
N SER A 296 13.22 -10.30 -24.08
CA SER A 296 14.39 -10.10 -23.24
C SER A 296 14.19 -8.86 -22.38
N PHE A 297 14.67 -8.90 -21.14
CA PHE A 297 14.53 -7.79 -20.20
C PHE A 297 15.01 -6.45 -20.81
N SER A 298 16.00 -6.49 -21.71
CA SER A 298 16.44 -5.35 -22.53
C SER A 298 15.32 -4.74 -23.39
N GLY A 299 14.44 -5.56 -23.98
CA GLY A 299 13.27 -5.10 -24.72
C GLY A 299 12.27 -4.36 -23.82
N ILE A 300 11.98 -4.89 -22.63
CA ILE A 300 11.09 -4.23 -21.66
C ILE A 300 11.69 -2.90 -21.21
N ILE A 301 13.00 -2.86 -20.91
CA ILE A 301 13.70 -1.62 -20.58
C ILE A 301 13.57 -0.59 -21.71
N PHE A 302 13.85 -0.99 -22.94
CA PHE A 302 13.94 -0.07 -24.06
C PHE A 302 12.57 0.49 -24.47
N TYR A 303 11.54 -0.36 -24.56
CA TYR A 303 10.24 0.05 -25.08
C TYR A 303 9.27 0.56 -24.01
N LEU A 304 9.36 0.08 -22.76
CA LEU A 304 8.46 0.50 -21.68
C LEU A 304 9.11 1.55 -20.77
N TYR A 305 10.23 1.22 -20.12
CA TYR A 305 10.80 2.10 -19.08
C TYR A 305 11.51 3.33 -19.64
N THR A 306 12.29 3.20 -20.71
CA THR A 306 13.12 4.30 -21.23
C THR A 306 12.30 5.54 -21.60
N PRO A 307 11.19 5.44 -22.37
CA PRO A 307 10.36 6.61 -22.68
C PRO A 307 9.76 7.24 -21.41
N LEU A 308 9.31 6.42 -20.47
CA LEU A 308 8.71 6.89 -19.22
C LEU A 308 9.74 7.58 -18.30
N LEU A 309 10.98 7.08 -18.25
CA LEU A 309 12.07 7.71 -17.52
C LEU A 309 12.48 9.05 -18.14
N ILE A 310 12.48 9.18 -19.47
CA ILE A 310 12.71 10.46 -20.16
C ILE A 310 11.64 11.48 -19.74
N ILE A 311 10.36 11.09 -19.71
CA ILE A 311 9.29 11.95 -19.19
C ILE A 311 9.54 12.32 -17.72
N GLY A 312 9.99 11.36 -16.90
CA GLY A 312 10.37 11.62 -15.52
C GLY A 312 11.47 12.66 -15.37
N VAL A 313 12.52 12.61 -16.21
CA VAL A 313 13.60 13.62 -16.22
C VAL A 313 13.05 14.99 -16.62
N ILE A 314 12.19 15.07 -17.64
CA ILE A 314 11.56 16.33 -18.06
C ILE A 314 10.71 16.91 -16.91
N LEU A 315 9.90 16.08 -16.25
CA LEU A 315 9.09 16.49 -15.09
C LEU A 315 9.96 16.93 -13.90
N LEU A 316 11.09 16.24 -13.64
CA LEU A 316 12.05 16.61 -12.60
C LEU A 316 12.59 18.02 -12.85
N ILE A 317 13.04 18.31 -14.06
CA ILE A 317 13.57 19.63 -14.44
C ILE A 317 12.47 20.68 -14.31
N TRP A 318 11.30 20.43 -14.88
CA TRP A 318 10.18 21.39 -14.88
C TRP A 318 9.65 21.70 -13.48
N GLN A 319 9.59 20.70 -12.60
CA GLN A 319 9.02 20.83 -11.26
C GLN A 319 10.07 20.90 -10.15
N PHE A 320 11.35 21.11 -10.49
CA PHE A 320 12.49 21.05 -9.57
C PHE A 320 12.30 21.88 -8.29
N PRO A 321 11.83 23.15 -8.33
CA PRO A 321 11.65 23.95 -7.10
C PRO A 321 10.64 23.32 -6.14
N ARG A 322 9.55 22.76 -6.67
CA ARG A 322 8.50 22.09 -5.87
C ARG A 322 9.03 20.79 -5.27
N ILE A 323 9.78 20.02 -6.05
CA ILE A 323 10.38 18.75 -5.63
C ILE A 323 11.39 19.00 -4.51
N LYS A 324 12.33 19.95 -4.69
CA LYS A 324 13.31 20.35 -3.67
C LYS A 324 12.63 20.79 -2.36
N GLY A 325 11.59 21.62 -2.45
CA GLY A 325 10.81 22.04 -1.29
C GLY A 325 10.06 20.88 -0.62
N GLY A 326 9.49 19.97 -1.41
CA GLY A 326 8.84 18.75 -0.94
C GLY A 326 9.79 17.84 -0.17
N LEU A 327 10.96 17.56 -0.75
CA LEU A 327 12.00 16.71 -0.17
C LEU A 327 12.53 17.29 1.14
N SER A 328 12.86 18.58 1.17
CA SER A 328 13.34 19.26 2.39
C SER A 328 12.34 19.12 3.55
N ILE A 329 11.06 19.32 3.28
CA ILE A 329 10.00 19.18 4.27
C ILE A 329 9.83 17.72 4.70
N GLY A 330 9.85 16.78 3.74
CA GLY A 330 9.78 15.35 4.03
C GLY A 330 10.92 14.87 4.93
N ILE A 331 12.17 15.26 4.62
CA ILE A 331 13.35 14.95 5.43
C ILE A 331 13.23 15.56 6.82
N LYS A 332 12.78 16.82 6.93
CA LYS A 332 12.56 17.46 8.23
C LYS A 332 11.55 16.67 9.08
N MET A 333 10.41 16.30 8.50
CA MET A 333 9.38 15.50 9.18
C MET A 333 9.90 14.11 9.56
N PHE A 334 10.60 13.43 8.67
CA PHE A 334 11.17 12.10 8.97
C PHE A 334 12.17 12.16 10.12
N ARG A 335 13.04 13.18 10.16
CA ARG A 335 13.99 13.39 11.27
C ARG A 335 13.29 13.63 12.61
N GLU A 336 12.06 14.14 12.64
CA GLU A 336 11.29 14.28 13.88
C GLU A 336 10.97 12.92 14.52
N TYR A 337 10.94 11.82 13.75
CA TYR A 337 10.75 10.48 14.29
C TYR A 337 11.84 10.08 15.29
N PHE A 338 13.06 10.62 15.15
CA PHE A 338 14.16 10.31 16.06
C PHE A 338 14.28 11.31 17.22
N LYS A 339 13.45 12.36 17.24
CA LYS A 339 13.39 13.35 18.32
C LYS A 339 12.44 12.90 19.42
N PHE A 340 12.60 13.52 20.59
CA PHE A 340 11.68 13.36 21.71
C PHE A 340 10.30 13.90 21.32
N ASP A 341 9.26 13.11 21.56
CA ASP A 341 7.89 13.58 21.48
C ASP A 341 7.64 14.63 22.58
N VAL A 342 7.34 15.86 22.14
CA VAL A 342 7.04 17.01 23.00
C VAL A 342 5.88 16.69 23.96
N ARG A 343 4.99 15.76 23.60
CA ARG A 343 3.84 15.32 24.42
C ARG A 343 4.20 14.34 25.54
N GLY A 344 5.48 14.04 25.78
CA GLY A 344 5.86 13.44 27.06
C GLY A 344 6.97 12.40 27.07
N GLU A 345 7.82 12.32 26.04
CA GLU A 345 9.07 11.56 26.17
C GLU A 345 10.11 12.38 26.91
N LYS A 346 10.66 11.83 28.00
CA LYS A 346 11.68 12.49 28.83
C LYS A 346 13.03 11.80 28.76
N THR A 347 13.05 10.53 28.36
CA THR A 347 14.27 9.70 28.39
C THR A 347 14.48 8.97 27.07
N ILE A 348 15.73 8.62 26.77
CA ILE A 348 16.08 7.77 25.60
C ILE A 348 15.34 6.43 25.65
N GLY A 349 15.16 5.87 26.85
CA GLY A 349 14.43 4.63 27.07
C GLY A 349 12.95 4.71 26.69
N ASP A 350 12.30 5.87 26.82
CA ASP A 350 10.91 6.07 26.36
C ASP A 350 10.84 6.05 24.84
N ARG A 351 11.80 6.70 24.16
CA ARG A 351 11.90 6.74 22.70
C ARG A 351 12.17 5.35 22.11
N ILE A 352 13.12 4.60 22.67
CA ILE A 352 13.38 3.20 22.25
C ILE A 352 12.13 2.35 22.45
N PHE A 353 11.46 2.50 23.60
CA PHE A 353 10.21 1.79 23.87
C PHE A 353 9.11 2.16 22.87
N ARG A 354 8.97 3.44 22.50
CA ARG A 354 8.04 3.88 21.44
C ARG A 354 8.30 3.15 20.14
N VAL A 355 9.55 3.18 19.65
CA VAL A 355 9.93 2.55 18.36
C VAL A 355 9.64 1.04 18.40
N PHE A 356 9.96 0.37 19.51
CA PHE A 356 9.66 -1.04 19.69
C PHE A 356 8.14 -1.32 19.63
N ILE A 357 7.32 -0.55 20.36
CA ILE A 357 5.86 -0.74 20.32
C ILE A 357 5.28 -0.38 18.95
N ASP A 358 5.82 0.62 18.24
CA ASP A 358 5.39 0.95 16.88
C ASP A 358 5.59 -0.28 15.94
N ILE A 359 6.73 -0.97 16.03
CA ILE A 359 6.99 -2.19 15.25
C ILE A 359 6.01 -3.31 15.64
N VAL A 360 5.83 -3.57 16.94
CA VAL A 360 4.92 -4.62 17.43
C VAL A 360 3.49 -4.37 16.95
N VAL A 361 3.01 -3.13 17.02
CA VAL A 361 1.66 -2.75 16.58
C VAL A 361 1.52 -2.89 15.07
N ALA A 362 2.53 -2.50 14.29
CA ALA A 362 2.51 -2.71 12.84
C ALA A 362 2.43 -4.21 12.48
N MET A 363 3.15 -5.07 13.19
CA MET A 363 3.06 -6.53 13.01
C MET A 363 1.68 -7.06 13.37
N LEU A 364 1.08 -6.62 14.48
CA LEU A 364 -0.29 -7.01 14.86
C LEU A 364 -1.32 -6.58 13.81
N ILE A 365 -1.19 -5.35 13.28
CA ILE A 365 -2.06 -4.85 12.21
C ILE A 365 -1.86 -5.68 10.94
N PHE A 366 -0.62 -6.04 10.60
CA PHE A 366 -0.33 -6.90 9.44
C PHE A 366 -0.95 -8.29 9.58
N LEU A 367 -0.82 -8.94 10.74
CA LEU A 367 -1.44 -10.25 10.99
C LEU A 367 -2.97 -10.21 10.84
N MET A 368 -3.61 -9.15 11.33
CA MET A 368 -5.04 -8.92 11.08
C MET A 368 -5.32 -8.61 9.61
N GLY A 369 -4.42 -7.88 8.94
CA GLY A 369 -4.51 -7.50 7.54
C GLY A 369 -4.52 -8.71 6.60
N ILE A 370 -3.85 -9.80 6.96
CA ILE A 370 -3.89 -11.04 6.18
C ILE A 370 -5.34 -11.52 5.99
N MET A 371 -6.23 -11.34 6.99
CA MET A 371 -7.62 -11.75 6.88
C MET A 371 -8.36 -11.04 5.73
N ILE A 372 -8.10 -9.75 5.51
CA ILE A 372 -8.76 -8.97 4.44
C ILE A 372 -8.07 -9.12 3.08
N THR A 373 -6.93 -9.82 3.02
CA THR A 373 -6.24 -10.17 1.77
C THR A 373 -6.71 -11.49 1.16
N ILE A 374 -7.38 -12.34 1.96
CA ILE A 374 -8.18 -13.49 1.50
C ILE A 374 -9.31 -12.96 0.61
#